data_AF-A0AAD9TIH8-F1
#
_entry.id   AF-A0AAD9TIH8-F1
#
_cell.length_a   1.000
_cell.length_b   1.000
_cell.length_c   1.000
_cell.angle_alpha   90.00
_cell.angle_beta   90.00
_cell.angle_gamma   90.00
#
_symmetry.space_group_name_H-M   'P 1'
#
loop_
_entity.id
_entity.type
_entity.pdbx_description
1 polymer ?
#
loop_
_entity_poly.entity_id
_entity_poly.type
_entity_poly.pdbx_seq_one_letter_code
_entity_poly.pdbx_strand_id
1 'polypeptide(L)'
;MSSSSNRHNIFFSDEDKEAVESFLDELEDKEAKVCRDIAEDFFQQQNIDLAMFCLATAHEKDPNLADFERCKEAYVAHKVVSKKSNMRNWPVEEIERSYKRKAQMFHPDKFSSVAANTAMKHINAAREILSDSRTRNALHKVMRYKRR
;
A
#
# COMPACT_ATOMS: atom_id res chain seq x y z
N MET A 1 -12.85 33.43 -5.39
CA MET A 1 -12.38 32.93 -4.07
C MET A 1 -11.75 31.59 -4.33
N SER A 2 -10.44 31.58 -4.54
CA SER A 2 -9.70 30.39 -4.93
C SER A 2 -9.26 29.64 -3.68
N SER A 3 -9.91 28.51 -3.41
CA SER A 3 -9.46 27.57 -2.39
C SER A 3 -8.33 26.73 -2.98
N SER A 4 -7.10 27.25 -2.91
CA SER A 4 -5.90 26.43 -3.06
C SER A 4 -5.84 25.47 -1.89
N SER A 5 -6.43 24.28 -2.07
CA SER A 5 -6.29 23.19 -1.11
C SER A 5 -4.83 22.78 -1.09
N ASN A 6 -4.28 22.77 0.12
CA ASN A 6 -2.88 22.65 0.46
C ASN A 6 -2.38 21.23 0.09
N ARG A 7 -2.07 20.99 -1.19
CA ARG A 7 -1.49 19.73 -1.71
C ARG A 7 -0.03 19.63 -1.30
N HIS A 8 0.25 19.48 0.00
CA HIS A 8 1.62 19.27 0.45
C HIS A 8 2.09 17.86 0.08
N ASN A 9 2.92 17.82 -0.96
CA ASN A 9 3.97 16.85 -1.30
C ASN A 9 4.45 15.99 -0.13
N ILE A 10 3.84 14.82 0.08
CA ILE A 10 4.40 13.77 0.95
C ILE A 10 4.66 12.47 0.16
N PHE A 11 4.22 12.39 -1.10
CA PHE A 11 4.26 11.14 -1.87
C PHE A 11 5.36 11.01 -2.93
N PHE A 12 5.86 12.12 -3.47
CA PHE A 12 6.84 12.12 -4.56
C PHE A 12 8.13 12.80 -4.10
N SER A 13 9.14 12.01 -3.72
CA SER A 13 10.44 12.56 -3.34
C SER A 13 11.41 12.73 -4.51
N ASP A 14 11.14 12.09 -5.66
CA ASP A 14 12.13 11.98 -6.76
C ASP A 14 11.54 12.15 -8.18
N GLU A 15 10.27 12.57 -8.32
CA GLU A 15 9.61 12.71 -9.64
C GLU A 15 9.57 14.16 -10.13
N ASP A 16 9.73 14.35 -11.45
CA ASP A 16 9.66 15.64 -12.13
C ASP A 16 8.31 16.31 -11.84
N LYS A 17 8.35 17.40 -11.06
CA LYS A 17 7.16 18.13 -10.61
C LYS A 17 6.21 18.50 -11.74
N GLU A 18 6.76 18.86 -12.89
CA GLU A 18 6.02 19.25 -14.10
C GLU A 18 5.28 18.05 -14.73
N ALA A 19 5.90 16.86 -14.73
CA ALA A 19 5.27 15.64 -15.20
C ALA A 19 4.13 15.21 -14.27
N VAL A 20 4.31 15.36 -12.96
CA VAL A 20 3.25 15.12 -11.98
C VAL A 20 2.10 16.11 -12.17
N GLU A 21 2.38 17.40 -12.33
CA GLU A 21 1.35 18.43 -12.57
C GLU A 21 0.57 18.19 -13.88
N SER A 22 1.25 17.90 -14.99
CA SER A 22 0.55 17.56 -16.25
C SER A 22 -0.32 16.30 -16.12
N PHE A 23 0.12 15.32 -15.34
CA PHE A 23 -0.66 14.12 -15.08
C PHE A 23 -1.88 14.39 -14.16
N LEU A 24 -1.76 15.34 -13.23
CA LEU A 24 -2.88 15.79 -12.40
C LEU A 24 -4.00 16.40 -13.23
N ASP A 25 -3.64 17.26 -14.18
CA ASP A 25 -4.60 17.88 -15.09
C ASP A 25 -5.33 16.81 -15.92
N GLU A 26 -4.61 15.76 -16.37
CA GLU A 26 -5.21 14.64 -17.09
C GLU A 26 -6.18 13.81 -16.23
N LEU A 27 -5.99 13.76 -14.91
CA LEU A 27 -6.88 13.08 -13.97
C LEU A 27 -8.07 13.95 -13.54
N GLU A 28 -8.01 15.27 -13.72
CA GLU A 28 -9.06 16.20 -13.28
C GLU A 28 -10.38 15.94 -14.01
N ASP A 29 -10.33 15.67 -15.32
CA ASP A 29 -11.52 15.41 -16.14
C ASP A 29 -12.01 13.96 -16.08
N LYS A 30 -11.25 13.05 -15.46
CA LYS A 30 -11.59 11.62 -15.41
C LYS A 30 -12.54 11.29 -14.26
N GLU A 31 -13.42 10.33 -14.51
CA GLU A 31 -14.32 9.77 -13.50
C GLU A 31 -13.54 8.94 -12.44
N ALA A 32 -14.09 8.83 -11.23
CA ALA A 32 -13.48 8.10 -10.12
C ALA A 32 -13.11 6.65 -10.48
N LYS A 33 -13.98 5.95 -11.23
CA LYS A 33 -13.74 4.58 -11.68
C LYS A 33 -12.53 4.49 -12.62
N VAL A 34 -12.38 5.46 -13.53
CA VAL A 34 -11.24 5.51 -14.45
C VAL A 34 -9.94 5.77 -13.68
N CYS A 35 -9.94 6.68 -12.72
CA CYS A 35 -8.77 6.93 -11.86
C CYS A 35 -8.35 5.68 -11.07
N ARG A 36 -9.32 4.87 -10.61
CA ARG A 36 -9.05 3.59 -9.95
C ARG A 36 -8.45 2.55 -10.91
N ASP A 37 -8.95 2.47 -12.13
CA ASP A 37 -8.43 1.52 -13.11
C ASP A 37 -6.99 1.91 -13.51
N ILE A 38 -6.71 3.21 -13.68
CA ILE A 38 -5.35 3.76 -13.85
C ILE A 38 -4.43 3.42 -12.67
N ALA A 39 -4.96 3.47 -11.44
CA ALA A 39 -4.19 3.08 -10.24
C ALA A 39 -3.72 1.62 -10.31
N GLU A 40 -4.57 0.70 -10.78
CA GLU A 40 -4.21 -0.71 -10.93
C GLU A 40 -3.17 -0.90 -12.04
N ASP A 41 -3.24 -0.14 -13.14
CA ASP A 41 -2.23 -0.18 -14.21
C ASP A 41 -0.84 0.26 -13.69
N PHE A 42 -0.77 1.36 -12.94
CA PHE A 42 0.49 1.78 -12.32
C PHE A 42 1.00 0.77 -11.30
N PHE A 43 0.10 0.14 -10.54
CA PHE A 43 0.46 -0.93 -9.63
C PHE A 43 1.11 -2.11 -10.37
N GLN A 44 0.53 -2.53 -11.50
CA GLN A 44 1.10 -3.60 -12.35
C GLN A 44 2.47 -3.22 -12.93
N GLN A 45 2.69 -1.94 -13.22
CA GLN A 45 3.99 -1.40 -13.63
C GLN A 45 4.99 -1.26 -12.46
N GLN A 46 4.61 -1.68 -11.24
CA GLN A 46 5.37 -1.52 -10.00
C GLN A 46 5.60 -0.05 -9.58
N ASN A 47 4.91 0.91 -10.19
CA ASN A 47 4.90 2.30 -9.75
C ASN A 47 3.86 2.49 -8.64
N ILE A 48 4.22 2.04 -7.44
CA ILE A 48 3.32 2.03 -6.27
C ILE A 48 2.92 3.45 -5.83
N ASP A 49 3.79 4.44 -6.01
CA ASP A 49 3.53 5.81 -5.57
C ASP A 49 2.48 6.49 -6.46
N LEU A 50 2.59 6.37 -7.79
CA LEU A 50 1.54 6.82 -8.72
C LEU A 50 0.24 6.03 -8.54
N ALA A 51 0.31 4.72 -8.26
CA ALA A 51 -0.88 3.91 -7.99
C ALA A 51 -1.66 4.42 -6.75
N MET A 52 -0.96 4.69 -5.64
CA MET A 52 -1.60 5.23 -4.44
C MET A 52 -2.15 6.64 -4.66
N PHE A 53 -1.46 7.44 -5.47
CA PHE A 53 -1.91 8.77 -5.83
C PHE A 53 -3.22 8.74 -6.64
N CYS A 54 -3.26 7.96 -7.72
CA CYS A 54 -4.47 7.81 -8.56
C CYS A 54 -5.67 7.30 -7.74
N LEU A 55 -5.42 6.36 -6.81
CA LEU A 55 -6.45 5.85 -5.91
C LEU A 55 -6.98 6.93 -4.95
N ALA A 56 -6.11 7.81 -4.44
CA ALA A 56 -6.53 8.94 -3.61
C ALA A 56 -7.41 9.92 -4.39
N THR A 57 -7.01 10.27 -5.61
CA THR A 57 -7.83 11.12 -6.51
C THR A 57 -9.18 10.49 -6.82
N ALA A 58 -9.22 9.17 -7.04
CA ALA A 58 -10.48 8.44 -7.25
C ALA A 58 -11.43 8.60 -6.04
N HIS A 59 -10.91 8.50 -4.81
CA HIS A 59 -11.68 8.65 -3.59
C HIS A 59 -12.09 10.09 -3.29
N GLU A 60 -11.29 11.09 -3.65
CA GLU A 60 -11.72 12.49 -3.55
C GLU A 60 -12.92 12.79 -4.45
N LYS A 61 -12.98 12.16 -5.63
CA LYS A 61 -14.10 12.29 -6.57
C LYS A 61 -15.33 11.48 -6.13
N ASP A 62 -15.11 10.30 -5.58
CA ASP A 62 -16.16 9.45 -5.01
C ASP A 62 -15.75 8.96 -3.61
N PRO A 63 -16.20 9.65 -2.54
CA PRO A 63 -15.91 9.23 -1.17
C PRO A 63 -16.48 7.86 -0.80
N ASN A 64 -17.44 7.34 -1.58
CA ASN A 64 -18.03 6.01 -1.39
C ASN A 64 -17.45 4.97 -2.35
N LEU A 65 -16.28 5.26 -2.96
CA LEU A 65 -15.63 4.37 -3.89
C LEU A 65 -15.46 2.97 -3.28
N ALA A 66 -16.08 1.99 -3.93
CA ALA A 66 -16.03 0.60 -3.49
C ALA A 66 -14.58 0.12 -3.35
N ASP A 67 -14.33 -0.60 -2.26
CA ASP A 67 -13.05 -1.24 -1.96
C ASP A 67 -11.83 -0.31 -1.83
N PHE A 68 -12.01 1.02 -1.76
CA PHE A 68 -10.91 1.98 -1.61
C PHE A 68 -9.91 1.58 -0.51
N GLU A 69 -10.41 1.32 0.71
CA GLU A 69 -9.56 0.99 1.84
C GLU A 69 -8.83 -0.35 1.64
N ARG A 70 -9.44 -1.29 0.90
CA ARG A 70 -8.82 -2.58 0.55
C ARG A 70 -7.71 -2.41 -0.48
N CYS A 71 -7.94 -1.61 -1.52
CA CYS A 71 -6.91 -1.27 -2.52
C CYS A 71 -5.73 -0.54 -1.86
N LYS A 72 -6.03 0.45 -1.02
CA LYS A 72 -5.02 1.25 -0.30
C LYS A 72 -4.16 0.36 0.60
N GLU A 73 -4.77 -0.49 1.42
CA GLU A 73 -4.03 -1.41 2.28
C GLU A 73 -3.19 -2.42 1.46
N ALA A 74 -3.68 -2.86 0.30
CA ALA A 74 -2.90 -3.70 -0.60
C ALA A 74 -1.65 -2.97 -1.09
N TYR A 75 -1.79 -1.76 -1.64
CA TYR A 75 -0.66 -0.96 -2.14
C TYR A 75 0.33 -0.59 -1.03
N VAL A 76 -0.14 -0.25 0.17
CA VAL A 76 0.71 -0.01 1.34
C VAL A 76 1.51 -1.26 1.70
N ALA A 77 0.92 -2.46 1.64
CA ALA A 77 1.65 -3.70 1.90
C ALA A 77 2.87 -3.85 0.98
N HIS A 78 2.75 -3.49 -0.29
CA HIS A 78 3.85 -3.48 -1.26
C HIS A 78 4.92 -2.43 -0.94
N LYS A 79 4.51 -1.22 -0.57
CA LYS A 79 5.44 -0.14 -0.14
C LYS A 79 6.19 -0.49 1.15
N VAL A 80 5.57 -1.23 2.06
CA VAL A 80 6.23 -1.67 3.31
C VAL A 80 7.20 -2.82 3.05
N VAL A 81 6.95 -3.68 2.06
CA VAL A 81 7.90 -4.72 1.65
C VAL A 81 9.14 -4.07 0.99
N SER A 82 8.96 -3.00 0.20
CA SER A 82 10.08 -2.30 -0.45
C SER A 82 10.94 -1.49 0.53
N LYS A 83 10.35 -0.98 1.62
CA LYS A 83 11.07 -0.24 2.66
C LYS A 83 11.58 -1.17 3.77
N LYS A 84 12.84 -0.99 4.19
CA LYS A 84 13.38 -1.64 5.40
C LYS A 84 12.55 -1.22 6.61
N SER A 85 11.65 -2.09 7.07
CA SER A 85 10.84 -1.79 8.24
C SER A 85 11.64 -2.01 9.53
N ASN A 86 11.43 -1.12 10.50
CA ASN A 86 11.93 -1.32 11.84
C ASN A 86 11.02 -2.33 12.54
N MET A 87 11.43 -3.62 12.54
CA MET A 87 10.72 -4.63 13.31
C MET A 87 10.69 -4.25 14.78
N ARG A 88 9.51 -3.87 15.27
CA ARG A 88 9.19 -3.86 16.70
C ARG A 88 9.05 -5.31 17.16
N ASN A 89 9.38 -5.56 18.42
CA ASN A 89 9.13 -6.85 19.05
C ASN A 89 7.64 -6.89 19.42
N TRP A 90 6.78 -7.31 18.50
CA TRP A 90 5.35 -7.46 18.77
C TRP A 90 5.09 -8.77 19.52
N PRO A 91 4.16 -8.79 20.49
CA PRO A 91 3.64 -10.02 21.07
C PRO A 91 3.07 -10.96 20.00
N VAL A 92 3.18 -12.27 20.22
CA VAL A 92 2.72 -13.31 19.27
C VAL A 92 1.22 -13.16 18.98
N GLU A 93 0.46 -12.84 20.01
CA GLU A 93 -0.99 -12.64 19.95
C GLU A 93 -1.37 -11.46 19.05
N GLU A 94 -0.52 -10.43 19.04
CA GLU A 94 -0.75 -9.23 18.23
C GLU A 94 -0.38 -9.46 16.75
N ILE A 95 0.67 -10.27 16.50
CA ILE A 95 0.99 -10.78 15.17
C ILE A 95 -0.16 -11.61 14.63
N GLU A 96 -0.71 -12.53 15.43
CA GLU A 96 -1.82 -13.39 15.01
C GLU A 96 -3.10 -12.59 14.75
N ARG A 97 -3.42 -11.61 15.60
CA ARG A 97 -4.57 -10.71 15.41
C ARG A 97 -4.44 -9.90 14.13
N SER A 98 -3.26 -9.33 13.88
CA SER A 98 -2.98 -8.56 12.67
C SER A 98 -3.10 -9.44 11.42
N TYR A 99 -2.56 -10.66 11.46
CA TYR A 99 -2.70 -11.62 10.38
C TYR A 99 -4.17 -11.95 10.09
N LYS A 100 -4.97 -12.31 11.11
CA LYS A 100 -6.39 -12.65 10.94
C LYS A 100 -7.16 -11.52 10.26
N ARG A 101 -6.94 -10.28 10.71
CA ARG A 101 -7.56 -9.09 10.11
C ARG A 101 -7.20 -8.95 8.63
N LYS A 102 -5.90 -9.05 8.29
CA LYS A 102 -5.45 -8.90 6.90
C LYS A 102 -5.88 -10.06 6.01
N ALA A 103 -5.86 -11.28 6.52
CA ALA A 103 -6.33 -12.47 5.81
C ALA A 103 -7.82 -12.38 5.46
N GLN A 104 -8.64 -11.82 6.37
CA GLN A 104 -10.05 -11.57 6.10
C GLN A 104 -10.26 -10.46 5.06
N MET A 105 -9.39 -9.45 5.06
CA MET A 105 -9.45 -8.30 4.16
C MET A 105 -9.06 -8.65 2.71
N PHE A 106 -8.07 -9.52 2.53
CA PHE A 106 -7.54 -9.93 1.23
C PHE A 106 -7.98 -11.34 0.80
N HIS A 107 -9.07 -11.84 1.38
CA HIS A 107 -9.61 -13.14 0.97
C HIS A 107 -10.09 -13.06 -0.50
N PRO A 108 -9.71 -14.00 -1.38
CA PRO A 108 -10.02 -13.93 -2.82
C PRO A 108 -11.53 -13.84 -3.10
N ASP A 109 -12.36 -14.53 -2.31
CA ASP A 109 -13.83 -14.46 -2.42
C ASP A 109 -14.41 -13.07 -2.12
N LYS A 110 -13.68 -12.21 -1.42
CA LYS A 110 -14.15 -10.87 -0.99
C LYS A 110 -13.48 -9.73 -1.72
N PHE A 111 -12.24 -9.93 -2.16
CA PHE A 111 -11.45 -8.92 -2.84
C PHE A 111 -10.43 -9.58 -3.76
N SER A 112 -10.80 -9.67 -5.03
CA SER A 112 -10.01 -10.26 -6.10
C SER A 112 -9.30 -9.17 -6.89
N SER A 113 -8.10 -8.79 -6.48
CA SER A 113 -7.19 -7.96 -7.27
C SER A 113 -5.78 -8.55 -7.30
N VAL A 114 -4.97 -8.17 -8.30
CA VAL A 114 -3.57 -8.61 -8.40
C VAL A 114 -2.79 -8.13 -7.18
N ALA A 115 -3.04 -6.89 -6.75
CA ALA A 115 -2.45 -6.32 -5.55
C ALA A 115 -2.83 -7.09 -4.27
N ALA A 116 -4.10 -7.47 -4.11
CA ALA A 116 -4.59 -8.21 -2.96
C ALA A 116 -3.97 -9.61 -2.86
N ASN A 117 -3.96 -10.35 -3.96
CA ASN A 117 -3.39 -11.69 -4.02
C ASN A 117 -1.90 -11.67 -3.68
N THR A 118 -1.17 -10.68 -4.19
CA THR A 118 0.26 -10.54 -3.93
C THR A 118 0.54 -10.05 -2.50
N ALA A 119 -0.27 -9.12 -1.98
CA ALA A 119 -0.20 -8.69 -0.58
C ALA A 119 -0.42 -9.88 0.38
N MET A 120 -1.40 -10.74 0.09
CA MET A 120 -1.69 -11.94 0.88
C MET A 120 -0.50 -12.92 0.90
N LYS A 121 0.20 -13.09 -0.23
CA LYS A 121 1.45 -13.87 -0.27
C LYS A 121 2.52 -13.31 0.67
N HIS A 122 2.73 -11.99 0.67
CA HIS A 122 3.67 -11.34 1.59
C HIS A 122 3.27 -11.51 3.06
N ILE A 123 1.97 -11.42 3.37
CA ILE A 123 1.44 -11.61 4.72
C ILE A 123 1.66 -13.03 5.21
N ASN A 124 1.42 -14.03 4.36
CA ASN A 124 1.67 -15.44 4.68
C ASN A 124 3.15 -15.71 4.97
N ALA A 125 4.04 -15.21 4.11
CA ALA A 125 5.48 -15.33 4.30
C ALA A 125 5.94 -14.66 5.61
N ALA A 126 5.42 -13.48 5.92
CA ALA A 126 5.73 -12.79 7.17
C ALA A 126 5.24 -13.59 8.40
N ARG A 127 4.03 -14.17 8.34
CA ARG A 127 3.50 -15.00 9.43
C ARG A 127 4.38 -16.20 9.71
N GLU A 128 4.81 -16.92 8.68
CA GLU A 128 5.67 -18.10 8.82
C GLU A 128 6.97 -17.78 9.58
N ILE A 129 7.58 -16.62 9.28
CA ILE A 129 8.81 -16.19 9.95
C ILE A 129 8.54 -15.71 11.38
N LEU A 130 7.40 -15.07 11.64
CA LEU A 130 7.10 -14.45 12.94
C LEU A 130 6.44 -15.40 13.96
N SER A 131 5.81 -16.48 13.50
CA SER A 131 5.15 -17.47 14.35
C SER A 131 6.15 -18.34 15.11
N ASP A 132 7.27 -18.72 14.48
CA ASP A 132 8.33 -19.47 15.13
C ASP A 132 9.30 -18.55 15.90
N SER A 133 9.56 -18.92 17.16
CA SER A 133 10.40 -18.12 18.05
C SER A 133 11.87 -18.05 17.61
N ARG A 134 12.39 -19.10 16.95
CA ARG A 134 13.78 -19.16 16.50
C ARG A 134 13.98 -18.28 15.27
N THR A 135 13.10 -18.39 14.28
CA THR A 135 13.13 -17.58 13.05
C THR A 135 12.88 -16.10 13.35
N ARG A 136 11.93 -15.78 14.24
CA ARG A 136 11.68 -14.41 14.69
C ARG A 136 12.90 -13.80 15.37
N ASN A 137 13.54 -14.54 16.28
CA ASN A 137 14.74 -14.07 16.98
C ASN A 137 15.94 -13.90 16.03
N ALA A 138 16.11 -14.81 15.07
CA ALA A 138 17.14 -14.69 14.04
C ALA A 138 16.93 -13.45 13.17
N LEU A 139 15.69 -13.20 12.71
CA LEU A 139 15.34 -12.00 11.96
C LEU A 139 15.61 -10.72 12.78
N HIS A 140 15.24 -10.70 14.06
CA HIS A 140 15.52 -9.58 14.96
C HIS A 140 17.03 -9.27 15.05
N LYS A 141 17.88 -10.31 15.13
CA LYS A 141 19.35 -10.16 15.14
C LYS A 141 19.88 -9.58 13.82
N VAL A 142 19.45 -10.11 12.68
CA VAL A 142 19.88 -9.63 11.35
C VAL A 142 19.50 -8.16 11.13
N MET A 143 18.27 -7.79 11.52
CA MET A 143 17.78 -6.42 11.36
C MET A 143 18.50 -5.43 12.29
N ARG A 144 18.95 -5.86 13.49
CA ARG A 144 19.81 -5.04 14.36
C ARG A 144 21.22 -4.86 13.80
N TYR A 145 21.80 -5.89 13.20
CA TYR A 145 23.16 -5.83 12.65
C TYR A 145 23.28 -4.91 11.43
N LYS A 146 22.26 -4.89 10.56
CA LYS A 146 22.23 -4.01 9.37
C LYS A 146 21.98 -2.52 9.65
N ARG A 147 21.89 -2.11 10.93
CA ARG A 147 21.74 -0.71 11.36
C ARG A 147 23.05 -0.06 11.87
N ARG A 148 24.14 -0.83 11.94
CA ARG A 148 25.50 -0.30 12.15
C ARG A 148 26.17 -0.12 10.80
#